data_AF-A0A932VHZ1-F1
#
_entry.id   AF-A0A932VHZ1-F1
#
_cell.length_a   1.000
_cell.length_b   1.000
_cell.length_c   1.000
_cell.angle_alpha   90.00
_cell.angle_beta   90.00
_cell.angle_gamma   90.00
#
_symmetry.space_group_name_H-M   'P 1'
#
loop_
_entity.id
_entity.type
_entity.pdbx_description
1 polymer ?
#
loop_
_entity_poly.entity_id
_entity_poly.type
_entity_poly.pdbx_seq_one_letter_code
_entity_poly.pdbx_strand_id
1 'polypeptide(L)'
;DIPNVSEEALRNLDEHGIVVVGAEVVPNDILVGKIAPKGETELTAEERLLRAIFGEKAREVRDTSLRMPHGERGTVIDVKILDRDTGDELEPGTLRKIVVRVAQIRKVVIGDKLAGRHGNKGVISKIVPQSDMPYLPDGTTVDIIISPLSVLSRMNLGQLLESHLGLAAQKLGVKVALPVFAGASETKLVEMLTRAGLPIDGKTVLYDGRTGEAYAEPVAVGIGYVMKLIHMVEDKTHARSTGPYSLVTQQPLGGKAQMGGQRLGEMEVWALEAHRAAHILQEMLTIKSDDVVGRAKAFEAIVKGTDIPASTVPESFKVLVKELQALGLSVEPTMAVAAPVAAADDTNVPIPPTATPPIAPQELAAASGQEVVAEGSSEAK
;
A
#
# COMPACT_ATOMS: atom_id res chain seq x y z
N ASP A 1 17.88 -0.26 -29.81
CA ASP A 1 18.57 1.03 -29.68
C ASP A 1 17.69 2.03 -28.92
N ILE A 2 17.73 1.98 -27.58
CA ILE A 2 16.85 2.77 -26.69
C ILE A 2 17.61 4.05 -26.29
N PRO A 3 17.06 5.26 -26.50
CA PRO A 3 17.78 6.50 -26.19
C PRO A 3 17.97 6.68 -24.68
N ASN A 4 19.13 7.24 -24.28
CA ASN A 4 19.45 7.64 -22.90
C ASN A 4 19.39 6.49 -21.86
N VAL A 5 19.66 5.26 -22.29
CA VAL A 5 19.73 4.08 -21.42
C VAL A 5 21.18 3.56 -21.38
N SER A 6 21.66 3.19 -20.20
CA SER A 6 23.00 2.62 -20.02
C SER A 6 23.09 1.20 -20.59
N GLU A 7 24.30 0.77 -20.99
CA GLU A 7 24.52 -0.60 -21.48
C GLU A 7 24.16 -1.66 -20.43
N GLU A 8 24.36 -1.37 -19.14
CA GLU A 8 23.99 -2.27 -18.05
C GLU A 8 22.47 -2.56 -18.03
N ALA A 9 21.65 -1.55 -18.33
CA ALA A 9 20.19 -1.72 -18.39
C ALA A 9 19.74 -2.48 -19.66
N LEU A 10 20.62 -2.66 -20.65
CA LEU A 10 20.36 -3.42 -21.87
C LEU A 10 20.89 -4.86 -21.80
N ARG A 11 21.65 -5.23 -20.76
CA ARG A 11 22.34 -6.52 -20.65
C ARG A 11 21.44 -7.75 -20.80
N ASN A 12 20.18 -7.62 -20.40
CA ASN A 12 19.20 -8.71 -20.37
C ASN A 12 18.34 -8.77 -21.64
N LEU A 13 18.55 -7.87 -22.60
CA LEU A 13 17.78 -7.76 -23.85
C LEU A 13 18.51 -8.45 -25.00
N ASP A 14 17.73 -9.05 -25.90
CA ASP A 14 18.20 -9.56 -27.18
C ASP A 14 18.40 -8.45 -28.23
N GLU A 15 18.83 -8.84 -29.44
CA GLU A 15 19.03 -7.92 -30.56
C GLU A 15 17.76 -7.18 -30.99
N HIS A 16 16.58 -7.73 -30.68
CA HIS A 16 15.28 -7.13 -30.95
C HIS A 16 14.78 -6.23 -29.81
N GLY A 17 15.54 -6.12 -28.72
CA GLY A 17 15.20 -5.34 -27.53
C GLY A 17 14.20 -6.03 -26.62
N ILE A 18 14.06 -7.36 -26.68
CA ILE A 18 13.16 -8.16 -25.86
C ILE A 18 13.98 -8.92 -24.82
N VAL A 19 13.47 -9.02 -23.59
CA VAL A 19 14.16 -9.73 -22.52
C VAL A 19 14.35 -11.22 -22.83
N VAL A 20 15.53 -11.75 -22.53
CA VAL A 20 15.88 -13.16 -22.79
C VAL A 20 15.24 -14.08 -21.75
N VAL A 21 14.74 -15.25 -22.20
CA VAL A 21 14.22 -16.28 -21.30
C VAL A 21 15.35 -16.80 -20.40
N GLY A 22 15.09 -16.87 -19.10
CA GLY A 22 16.06 -17.21 -18.06
C GLY A 22 16.74 -16.01 -17.41
N ALA A 23 16.52 -14.78 -17.91
CA ALA A 23 17.03 -13.58 -17.26
C ALA A 23 16.31 -13.32 -15.92
N GLU A 24 17.07 -12.98 -14.89
CA GLU A 24 16.54 -12.42 -13.65
C GLU A 24 16.28 -10.93 -13.84
N VAL A 25 15.05 -10.51 -13.54
CA VAL A 25 14.57 -9.14 -13.68
C VAL A 25 14.14 -8.57 -12.33
N VAL A 26 14.56 -7.34 -12.07
CA VAL A 26 14.23 -6.57 -10.86
C VAL A 26 13.39 -5.34 -11.22
N PRO A 27 12.78 -4.64 -10.23
CA PRO A 27 12.02 -3.43 -10.51
C PRO A 27 12.78 -2.41 -11.36
N ASN A 28 12.10 -1.83 -12.36
CA ASN A 28 12.62 -0.89 -13.36
C ASN A 28 13.47 -1.47 -14.50
N ASP A 29 13.80 -2.76 -14.49
CA ASP A 29 14.45 -3.40 -15.63
C ASP A 29 13.55 -3.36 -16.87
N ILE A 30 14.16 -3.22 -18.04
CA ILE A 30 13.45 -3.19 -19.31
C ILE A 30 13.08 -4.63 -19.69
N LEU A 31 11.78 -4.88 -19.89
CA LEU A 31 11.28 -6.16 -20.38
C LEU A 31 11.14 -6.15 -21.90
N VAL A 32 10.66 -5.04 -22.45
CA VAL A 32 10.49 -4.85 -23.89
C VAL A 32 10.85 -3.42 -24.25
N GLY A 33 11.90 -3.27 -25.05
CA GLY A 33 12.32 -2.02 -25.65
C GLY A 33 11.27 -1.50 -26.62
N LYS A 34 10.75 -0.29 -26.37
CA LYS A 34 9.80 0.38 -27.26
C LYS A 34 10.14 1.85 -27.39
N ILE A 35 10.27 2.31 -28.63
CA ILE A 35 10.49 3.72 -28.95
C ILE A 35 9.25 4.31 -29.61
N ALA A 36 8.94 5.55 -29.26
CA ALA A 36 7.88 6.33 -29.90
C ALA A 36 8.49 7.64 -30.43
N PRO A 37 8.08 8.14 -31.60
CA PRO A 37 8.51 9.46 -32.05
C PRO A 37 8.05 10.52 -31.03
N LYS A 38 8.92 11.48 -30.74
CA LYS A 38 8.53 12.70 -30.03
C LYS A 38 7.59 13.46 -30.97
N GLY A 39 6.47 13.95 -30.46
CA GLY A 39 5.56 14.77 -31.25
C GLY A 39 6.23 16.04 -31.76
N GLU A 40 5.56 16.77 -32.65
CA GLU A 40 5.96 18.11 -33.10
C GLU A 40 5.82 19.13 -31.96
N THR A 41 6.66 19.02 -30.94
CA THR A 41 6.86 20.10 -29.97
C THR A 41 8.21 20.71 -30.24
N GLU A 42 8.19 21.99 -30.60
CA GLU A 42 9.40 22.80 -30.61
C GLU A 42 10.10 22.71 -29.26
N LEU A 43 11.41 22.46 -29.32
CA LEU A 43 12.27 22.42 -28.15
C LEU A 43 12.22 23.75 -27.41
N THR A 44 12.15 23.69 -26.08
CA THR A 44 12.25 24.91 -25.27
C THR A 44 13.63 25.55 -25.43
N ALA A 45 13.75 26.84 -25.13
CA ALA A 45 15.01 27.56 -25.25
C ALA A 45 16.12 26.93 -24.38
N GLU A 46 15.76 26.40 -23.21
CA GLU A 46 16.66 25.70 -22.29
C GLU A 46 17.16 24.38 -22.89
N GLU A 47 16.27 23.58 -23.49
CA GLU A 47 16.64 22.34 -24.16
C GLU A 47 17.51 22.60 -25.39
N ARG A 48 17.22 23.67 -26.15
CA ARG A 48 18.06 24.11 -27.29
C ARG A 48 19.47 24.49 -26.84
N LEU A 49 19.59 25.22 -25.73
CA LEU A 49 20.90 25.61 -25.17
C LEU A 49 21.68 24.39 -24.68
N LEU A 50 21.05 23.49 -23.92
CA LEU A 50 21.69 22.25 -23.47
C LEU A 50 22.23 21.44 -24.65
N ARG A 51 21.46 21.35 -25.75
CA ARG A 51 21.90 20.68 -26.98
C ARG A 51 23.08 21.38 -27.64
N ALA A 52 23.08 22.71 -27.69
CA ALA A 52 24.18 23.47 -28.26
C ALA A 52 25.49 23.27 -27.48
N ILE A 53 25.41 23.08 -26.15
CA ILE A 53 26.56 22.86 -25.28
C ILE A 53 27.07 21.42 -25.36
N PHE A 54 26.19 20.42 -25.24
CA PHE A 54 26.58 19.01 -25.14
C PHE A 54 26.74 18.30 -26.49
N GLY A 55 26.32 18.93 -27.59
CA GLY A 55 26.49 18.39 -28.95
C GLY A 55 25.74 17.07 -29.21
N GLU A 56 24.83 16.67 -28.31
CA GLU A 56 24.04 15.47 -28.48
C GLU A 56 23.08 15.64 -29.66
N LYS A 57 23.30 14.84 -30.72
CA LYS A 57 22.32 14.71 -31.81
C LYS A 57 21.02 14.18 -31.21
N ALA A 58 20.01 15.02 -31.19
CA ALA A 58 18.71 14.64 -30.66
C ALA A 58 18.16 13.46 -31.45
N ARG A 59 18.09 12.29 -30.82
CA ARG A 59 17.21 11.23 -31.31
C ARG A 59 15.77 11.74 -31.19
N GLU A 60 15.06 11.79 -32.31
CA GLU A 60 13.66 12.22 -32.40
C GLU A 60 12.67 11.25 -31.73
N VAL A 61 13.20 10.25 -31.01
CA VAL A 61 12.42 9.21 -30.35
C VAL A 61 12.53 9.31 -28.83
N ARG A 62 11.46 8.91 -28.15
CA ARG A 62 11.35 8.79 -26.70
C ARG A 62 11.28 7.30 -26.34
N ASP A 63 11.91 6.95 -25.23
CA ASP A 63 11.73 5.65 -24.58
C ASP A 63 10.31 5.51 -24.01
N THR A 64 9.58 4.51 -24.48
CA THR A 64 8.25 4.08 -24.01
C THR A 64 8.24 2.58 -23.67
N SER A 65 9.41 2.05 -23.33
CA SER A 65 9.63 0.63 -23.06
C SER A 65 8.78 0.12 -21.90
N LEU A 66 8.39 -1.15 -21.98
CA LEU A 66 7.77 -1.85 -20.87
C LEU A 66 8.85 -2.18 -19.84
N ARG A 67 8.62 -1.76 -18.59
CA ARG A 67 9.52 -1.99 -17.47
C ARG A 67 8.86 -2.86 -16.42
N MET A 68 9.68 -3.58 -15.64
CA MET A 68 9.18 -4.36 -14.51
C MET A 68 8.54 -3.43 -13.48
N PRO A 69 7.28 -3.65 -13.08
CA PRO A 69 6.61 -2.84 -12.06
C PRO A 69 7.36 -2.82 -10.72
N HIS A 70 7.14 -1.77 -9.94
CA HIS A 70 7.72 -1.69 -8.61
C HIS A 70 7.19 -2.79 -7.68
N GLY A 71 8.10 -3.42 -6.94
CA GLY A 71 7.79 -4.48 -5.99
C GLY A 71 7.65 -5.87 -6.60
N GLU A 72 7.69 -6.00 -7.93
CA GLU A 72 7.69 -7.28 -8.61
C GLU A 72 9.10 -7.64 -9.09
N ARG A 73 9.43 -8.93 -9.05
CA ARG A 73 10.73 -9.48 -9.45
C ARG A 73 10.57 -10.94 -9.84
N GLY A 74 11.50 -11.47 -10.61
CA GLY A 74 11.52 -12.90 -10.88
C GLY A 74 12.40 -13.25 -12.07
N THR A 75 12.20 -14.46 -12.57
CA THR A 75 12.91 -14.99 -13.73
C THR A 75 11.95 -15.05 -14.91
N VAL A 76 12.38 -14.58 -16.08
CA VAL A 76 11.60 -14.70 -17.31
C VAL A 76 11.52 -16.17 -17.70
N ILE A 77 10.32 -16.73 -17.80
CA ILE A 77 10.11 -18.14 -18.14
C ILE A 77 9.70 -18.35 -19.59
N ASP A 78 9.06 -17.35 -20.20
CA ASP A 78 8.46 -17.47 -21.52
C ASP A 78 8.19 -16.09 -22.10
N VAL A 79 8.40 -15.95 -23.41
CA VAL A 79 8.17 -14.74 -24.18
C VAL A 79 7.40 -15.12 -25.42
N LYS A 80 6.14 -14.70 -25.51
CA LYS A 80 5.28 -14.95 -26.66
C LYS A 80 5.18 -13.70 -27.51
N ILE A 81 5.55 -13.81 -28.78
CA ILE A 81 5.46 -12.74 -29.77
C ILE A 81 4.36 -13.12 -30.75
N LEU A 82 3.38 -12.23 -30.92
CA LEU A 82 2.33 -12.32 -31.94
C LEU A 82 2.54 -11.17 -32.92
N ASP A 83 2.61 -11.48 -34.20
CA ASP A 83 2.89 -10.50 -35.25
C ASP A 83 1.77 -10.51 -36.30
N ARG A 84 1.34 -9.32 -36.72
CA ARG A 84 0.31 -9.18 -37.75
C ARG A 84 0.82 -9.72 -39.08
N ASP A 85 2.11 -9.55 -39.37
CA ASP A 85 2.70 -9.95 -40.63
C ASP A 85 2.79 -11.47 -40.78
N THR A 86 2.82 -12.22 -39.67
CA THR A 86 2.75 -13.68 -39.65
C THR A 86 1.33 -14.23 -39.73
N GLY A 87 0.32 -13.36 -39.79
CA GLY A 87 -1.09 -13.74 -39.91
C GLY A 87 -1.80 -13.97 -38.56
N ASP A 88 -1.24 -13.50 -37.45
CA ASP A 88 -1.91 -13.57 -36.15
C ASP A 88 -3.05 -12.54 -36.03
N GLU A 89 -4.16 -12.92 -35.40
CA GLU A 89 -5.27 -12.02 -35.12
C GLU A 89 -4.90 -11.04 -33.98
N LEU A 90 -4.76 -9.77 -34.34
CA LEU A 90 -4.42 -8.67 -33.43
C LEU A 90 -5.46 -7.54 -33.49
N GLU A 91 -5.62 -6.84 -32.38
CA GLU A 91 -6.52 -5.67 -32.28
C GLU A 91 -6.17 -4.62 -33.36
N PRO A 92 -7.17 -3.89 -33.92
CA PRO A 92 -6.93 -2.84 -34.90
C PRO A 92 -5.89 -1.83 -34.42
N GLY A 93 -4.90 -1.52 -35.27
CA GLY A 93 -3.80 -0.60 -34.92
C GLY A 93 -2.61 -1.24 -34.18
N THR A 94 -2.70 -2.51 -33.77
CA THR A 94 -1.57 -3.24 -33.18
C THR A 94 -0.75 -3.95 -34.26
N LEU A 95 0.54 -3.62 -34.36
CA LEU A 95 1.48 -4.28 -35.27
C LEU A 95 1.97 -5.62 -34.68
N ARG A 96 2.45 -5.58 -33.44
CA ARG A 96 3.02 -6.71 -32.72
C ARG A 96 2.58 -6.68 -31.26
N LYS A 97 2.26 -7.85 -30.69
CA LYS A 97 1.92 -8.02 -29.28
C LYS A 97 2.95 -8.95 -28.63
N ILE A 98 3.67 -8.44 -27.64
CA ILE A 98 4.70 -9.19 -26.91
C ILE A 98 4.19 -9.43 -25.49
N VAL A 99 4.14 -10.69 -25.09
CA VAL A 99 3.71 -11.13 -23.76
C VAL A 99 4.89 -11.79 -23.07
N VAL A 100 5.41 -11.13 -22.04
CA VAL A 100 6.51 -11.64 -21.20
C VAL A 100 5.91 -12.27 -19.95
N ARG A 101 6.25 -13.53 -19.67
CA ARG A 101 5.86 -14.23 -18.44
C ARG A 101 7.05 -14.29 -17.50
N VAL A 102 6.85 -13.77 -16.30
CA VAL A 102 7.85 -13.76 -15.23
C VAL A 102 7.34 -14.66 -14.11
N ALA A 103 8.18 -15.57 -13.63
CA ALA A 103 7.88 -16.44 -12.49
C ALA A 103 8.73 -16.04 -11.27
N GLN A 104 8.13 -16.16 -10.09
CA GLN A 104 8.78 -15.88 -8.82
C GLN A 104 8.49 -17.01 -7.83
N ILE A 105 9.52 -17.54 -7.17
CA ILE A 105 9.34 -18.42 -6.02
C ILE A 105 9.14 -17.55 -4.78
N ARG A 106 7.96 -17.63 -4.18
CA ARG A 106 7.60 -16.86 -2.98
C ARG A 106 7.64 -17.74 -1.74
N LYS A 107 8.69 -17.55 -0.92
CA LYS A 107 8.78 -18.17 0.42
C LYS A 107 7.77 -17.54 1.38
N VAL A 108 7.56 -18.19 2.51
CA VAL A 108 6.75 -17.63 3.60
C VAL A 108 7.52 -16.50 4.27
N VAL A 109 6.90 -15.35 4.43
CA VAL A 109 7.50 -14.17 5.06
C VAL A 109 6.61 -13.60 6.16
N ILE A 110 7.21 -12.79 7.03
CA ILE A 110 6.47 -12.03 8.06
C ILE A 110 5.44 -11.14 7.36
N GLY A 111 4.20 -11.15 7.83
CA GLY A 111 3.08 -10.44 7.20
C GLY A 111 2.21 -11.29 6.27
N ASP A 112 2.68 -12.48 5.85
CA ASP A 112 1.85 -13.41 5.09
C ASP A 112 0.72 -13.99 5.97
N LYS A 113 -0.42 -14.30 5.33
CA LYS A 113 -1.58 -14.85 6.01
C LYS A 113 -1.66 -16.37 5.88
N LEU A 114 -1.77 -17.05 7.02
CA LEU A 114 -2.00 -18.48 7.12
C LEU A 114 -3.43 -18.77 7.63
N ALA A 115 -3.96 -19.93 7.28
CA ALA A 115 -5.27 -20.38 7.75
C ALA A 115 -5.32 -21.89 7.96
N GLY A 116 -5.95 -22.32 9.06
CA GLY A 116 -6.38 -23.71 9.22
C GLY A 116 -7.76 -23.94 8.60
N ARG A 117 -8.17 -25.21 8.55
CA ARG A 117 -9.47 -25.63 7.97
C ARG A 117 -10.67 -25.20 8.82
N HIS A 118 -10.46 -24.93 10.11
CA HIS A 118 -11.49 -24.58 11.10
C HIS A 118 -11.72 -23.07 11.24
N GLY A 119 -11.36 -22.28 10.21
CA GLY A 119 -11.58 -20.83 10.18
C GLY A 119 -10.61 -20.01 11.02
N ASN A 120 -9.64 -20.64 11.70
CA ASN A 120 -8.53 -19.96 12.34
C ASN A 120 -7.62 -19.33 11.27
N LYS A 121 -7.55 -18.00 11.26
CA LYS A 121 -6.73 -17.21 10.32
C LYS A 121 -5.80 -16.34 11.13
N GLY A 122 -4.54 -16.28 10.72
CA GLY A 122 -3.50 -15.50 11.38
C GLY A 122 -2.52 -14.91 10.39
N VAL A 123 -1.87 -13.82 10.79
CA VAL A 123 -0.74 -13.25 10.07
C VAL A 123 0.54 -13.68 10.78
N ILE A 124 1.57 -14.04 10.04
CA ILE A 124 2.87 -14.40 10.62
C ILE A 124 3.49 -13.15 11.23
N SER A 125 3.66 -13.14 12.54
CA SER A 125 4.23 -12.02 13.29
C SER A 125 5.76 -12.09 13.38
N LYS A 126 6.31 -13.30 13.53
CA LYS A 126 7.75 -13.52 13.69
C LYS A 126 8.12 -14.90 13.17
N ILE A 127 9.27 -14.99 12.50
CA ILE A 127 9.95 -16.25 12.17
C ILE A 127 11.15 -16.33 13.11
N VAL A 128 11.21 -17.39 13.90
CA VAL A 128 12.29 -17.60 14.88
C VAL A 128 13.17 -18.77 14.46
N PRO A 129 14.47 -18.77 14.81
CA PRO A 129 15.34 -19.90 14.58
C PRO A 129 14.83 -21.16 15.29
N GLN A 130 15.14 -22.33 14.73
CA GLN A 130 14.76 -23.61 15.32
C GLN A 130 15.31 -23.79 16.76
N SER A 131 16.50 -23.24 17.05
CA SER A 131 17.11 -23.28 18.39
C SER A 131 16.29 -22.58 19.48
N ASP A 132 15.51 -21.56 19.09
CA ASP A 132 14.70 -20.76 20.01
C ASP A 132 13.28 -21.32 20.18
N MET A 133 12.90 -22.29 19.36
CA MET A 133 11.55 -22.83 19.38
C MET A 133 11.36 -23.77 20.57
N PRO A 134 10.17 -23.76 21.20
CA PRO A 134 9.80 -24.78 22.16
C PRO A 134 9.95 -26.18 21.56
N TYR A 135 10.46 -27.11 22.36
CA TYR A 135 10.68 -28.48 21.94
C TYR A 135 10.05 -29.49 22.91
N LEU A 136 9.70 -30.65 22.35
CA LEU A 136 9.14 -31.79 23.06
C LEU A 136 10.25 -32.54 23.84
N PRO A 137 9.89 -33.42 24.80
CA PRO A 137 10.88 -34.20 25.55
C PRO A 137 11.76 -35.12 24.68
N ASP A 138 11.32 -35.42 23.45
CA ASP A 138 12.08 -36.19 22.46
C ASP A 138 13.05 -35.33 21.63
N GLY A 139 13.11 -34.01 21.88
CA GLY A 139 13.94 -33.05 21.15
C GLY A 139 13.29 -32.46 19.90
N THR A 140 12.09 -32.91 19.52
CA THR A 140 11.38 -32.37 18.34
C THR A 140 10.88 -30.96 18.62
N THR A 141 11.27 -30.01 17.78
CA THR A 141 10.81 -28.61 17.87
C THR A 141 9.43 -28.44 17.26
N VAL A 142 8.63 -27.52 17.82
CA VAL A 142 7.33 -27.16 17.22
C VAL A 142 7.51 -26.25 16.00
N ASP A 143 6.56 -26.30 15.04
CA ASP A 143 6.63 -25.47 13.83
C ASP A 143 5.90 -24.12 13.96
N ILE A 144 4.73 -24.13 14.61
CA ILE A 144 3.83 -22.96 14.71
C ILE A 144 3.31 -22.87 16.14
N ILE A 145 3.41 -21.67 16.72
CA ILE A 145 2.82 -21.34 18.03
C ILE A 145 1.55 -20.52 17.80
N ILE A 146 0.41 -21.03 18.26
CA ILE A 146 -0.89 -20.36 18.13
C ILE A 146 -1.36 -19.93 19.52
N SER A 147 -1.82 -18.67 19.63
CA SER A 147 -2.38 -18.17 20.89
C SER A 147 -3.67 -18.92 21.26
N PRO A 148 -3.84 -19.37 22.52
CA PRO A 148 -5.06 -20.08 22.96
C PRO A 148 -6.32 -19.21 22.89
N LEU A 149 -6.16 -17.87 22.97
CA LEU A 149 -7.27 -16.91 22.82
C LEU A 149 -7.99 -17.05 21.48
N SER A 150 -7.27 -17.52 20.45
CA SER A 150 -7.83 -17.72 19.11
C SER A 150 -8.86 -18.86 19.04
N VAL A 151 -8.81 -19.79 20.00
CA VAL A 151 -9.75 -20.93 20.10
C VAL A 151 -10.89 -20.59 21.05
N LEU A 152 -10.56 -20.07 22.24
CA LEU A 152 -11.53 -19.79 23.30
C LEU A 152 -12.61 -18.78 22.87
N SER A 153 -12.23 -17.77 22.07
CA SER A 153 -13.17 -16.72 21.62
C SER A 153 -14.05 -17.12 20.43
N ARG A 154 -13.73 -18.19 19.70
CA ARG A 154 -14.31 -18.48 18.37
C ARG A 154 -15.09 -19.80 18.28
N MET A 155 -15.22 -20.54 19.39
CA MET A 155 -15.97 -21.80 19.49
C MET A 155 -15.60 -22.85 18.42
N ASN A 156 -14.38 -22.82 17.88
CA ASN A 156 -13.91 -23.71 16.82
C ASN A 156 -13.02 -24.82 17.37
N LEU A 157 -13.58 -25.61 18.30
CA LEU A 157 -12.89 -26.69 19.02
C LEU A 157 -12.35 -27.79 18.09
N GLY A 158 -12.93 -27.93 16.89
CA GLY A 158 -12.49 -28.89 15.89
C GLY A 158 -11.00 -28.82 15.56
N GLN A 159 -10.37 -27.65 15.65
CA GLN A 159 -8.93 -27.52 15.43
C GLN A 159 -8.08 -28.24 16.48
N LEU A 160 -8.55 -28.31 17.74
CA LEU A 160 -7.86 -29.05 18.80
C LEU A 160 -8.05 -30.55 18.59
N LEU A 161 -9.27 -30.97 18.24
CA LEU A 161 -9.56 -32.37 17.92
C LEU A 161 -8.74 -32.85 16.73
N GLU A 162 -8.62 -32.03 15.68
CA GLU A 162 -7.73 -32.28 14.54
C GLU A 162 -6.28 -32.42 15.00
N SER A 163 -5.80 -31.51 15.85
CA SER A 163 -4.41 -31.51 16.32
C SER A 163 -4.08 -32.77 17.13
N HIS A 164 -4.95 -33.17 18.07
CA HIS A 164 -4.77 -34.37 18.89
C HIS A 164 -4.81 -35.64 18.05
N LEU A 165 -5.80 -35.73 17.15
CA LEU A 165 -5.94 -36.88 16.26
C LEU A 165 -4.76 -36.98 15.29
N GLY A 166 -4.30 -35.86 14.74
CA GLY A 166 -3.17 -35.78 13.84
C GLY A 166 -1.88 -36.28 14.50
N LEU A 167 -1.65 -35.90 15.76
CA LEU A 167 -0.49 -36.38 16.52
C LEU A 167 -0.55 -37.89 16.77
N ALA A 168 -1.71 -38.41 17.19
CA ALA A 168 -1.90 -39.85 17.38
C ALA A 168 -1.71 -40.64 16.08
N ALA A 169 -2.26 -40.12 14.97
CA ALA A 169 -2.15 -40.71 13.65
C ALA A 169 -0.70 -40.75 13.14
N GLN A 170 0.09 -39.69 13.36
CA GLN A 170 1.50 -39.65 12.99
C GLN A 170 2.32 -40.69 13.76
N LYS A 171 2.15 -40.78 15.09
CA LYS A 171 2.85 -41.79 15.90
C LYS A 171 2.51 -43.22 15.51
N LEU A 172 1.26 -43.47 15.13
CA LEU A 172 0.80 -44.79 14.67
C LEU A 172 1.11 -45.06 13.20
N GLY A 173 1.60 -44.07 12.44
CA GLY A 173 1.91 -44.21 11.02
C GLY A 173 0.66 -44.40 10.13
N VAL A 174 -0.51 -43.95 10.58
CA VAL A 174 -1.79 -44.11 9.86
C VAL A 174 -2.30 -42.78 9.34
N LYS A 175 -3.07 -42.81 8.24
CA LYS A 175 -3.84 -41.66 7.77
C LYS A 175 -5.30 -41.83 8.17
N VAL A 176 -5.91 -40.75 8.66
CA VAL A 176 -7.30 -40.77 9.13
C VAL A 176 -8.16 -39.96 8.18
N ALA A 177 -9.32 -40.52 7.81
CA ALA A 177 -10.36 -39.84 7.09
C ALA A 177 -11.63 -39.84 7.95
N LEU A 178 -12.16 -38.64 8.22
CA LEU A 178 -13.39 -38.45 8.97
C LEU A 178 -14.44 -37.84 8.03
N PRO A 179 -15.52 -38.56 7.69
CA PRO A 179 -16.61 -37.98 6.93
C PRO A 179 -17.28 -36.85 7.70
N VAL A 180 -17.73 -35.82 6.99
CA VAL A 180 -18.43 -34.69 7.60
C VAL A 180 -19.73 -35.20 8.23
N PHE A 181 -20.00 -34.80 9.48
CA PHE A 181 -21.17 -35.20 10.29
C PHE A 181 -21.30 -36.70 10.62
N ALA A 182 -20.38 -37.56 10.17
CA ALA A 182 -20.26 -38.90 10.75
C ALA A 182 -19.56 -38.75 12.10
N GLY A 183 -20.33 -38.73 13.18
CA GLY A 183 -19.81 -38.55 14.53
C GLY A 183 -18.71 -39.55 14.85
N ALA A 184 -17.47 -39.09 14.91
CA ALA A 184 -16.43 -39.82 15.62
C ALA A 184 -16.66 -39.60 17.10
N SER A 185 -16.89 -40.69 17.84
CA SER A 185 -17.00 -40.60 19.28
C SER A 185 -15.65 -40.20 19.89
N GLU A 186 -15.69 -39.36 20.92
CA GLU A 186 -14.49 -39.00 21.68
C GLU A 186 -13.77 -40.23 22.23
N THR A 187 -14.52 -41.30 22.55
CA THR A 187 -13.94 -42.59 22.94
C THR A 187 -12.95 -43.15 21.92
N LYS A 188 -13.22 -43.03 20.61
CA LYS A 188 -12.28 -43.48 19.57
C LYS A 188 -11.00 -42.65 19.55
N LEU A 189 -11.11 -41.34 19.81
CA LEU A 189 -9.95 -40.46 19.92
C LEU A 189 -9.09 -40.84 21.13
N VAL A 190 -9.72 -41.05 22.29
CA VAL A 190 -9.05 -41.47 23.52
C VAL A 190 -8.37 -42.83 23.35
N GLU A 191 -9.04 -43.80 22.70
CA GLU A 191 -8.44 -45.10 22.36
C GLU A 191 -7.22 -44.93 21.45
N MET A 192 -7.30 -44.03 20.47
CA MET A 192 -6.19 -43.79 19.54
C MET A 192 -5.01 -43.11 20.22
N LEU A 193 -5.25 -42.13 21.10
CA LEU A 193 -4.23 -41.49 21.93
C LEU A 193 -3.55 -42.52 22.85
N THR A 194 -4.35 -43.38 23.49
CA THR A 194 -3.83 -44.45 24.37
C THR A 194 -2.96 -45.43 23.60
N ARG A 195 -3.40 -45.88 22.41
CA ARG A 195 -2.62 -46.75 21.53
C ARG A 195 -1.31 -46.10 21.06
N ALA A 196 -1.31 -44.78 20.89
CA ALA A 196 -0.14 -43.99 20.51
C ALA A 196 0.79 -43.68 21.71
N GLY A 197 0.43 -44.08 22.94
CA GLY A 197 1.18 -43.73 24.15
C GLY A 197 1.18 -42.24 24.45
N LEU A 198 0.12 -41.53 24.08
CA LEU A 198 -0.05 -40.09 24.30
C LEU A 198 -1.01 -39.82 25.47
N PRO A 199 -0.83 -38.71 26.21
CA PRO A 199 -1.77 -38.29 27.24
C PRO A 199 -3.19 -38.08 26.69
N ILE A 200 -4.18 -38.47 27.48
CA ILE A 200 -5.60 -38.42 27.11
C ILE A 200 -6.08 -36.97 26.92
N ASP A 201 -5.50 -36.03 27.66
CA ASP A 201 -5.78 -34.60 27.56
C ASP A 201 -5.10 -33.92 26.36
N GLY A 202 -4.26 -34.65 25.62
CA GLY A 202 -3.52 -34.14 24.46
C GLY A 202 -2.44 -33.11 24.82
N LYS A 203 -2.08 -33.01 26.11
CA LYS A 203 -1.07 -32.07 26.57
C LYS A 203 0.25 -32.77 26.83
N THR A 204 1.34 -32.02 26.72
CA THR A 204 2.69 -32.51 26.99
C THR A 204 3.54 -31.40 27.60
N VAL A 205 4.62 -31.79 28.27
CA VAL A 205 5.60 -30.83 28.81
C VAL A 205 6.44 -30.33 27.64
N LEU A 206 6.49 -29.02 27.47
CA LEU A 206 7.40 -28.36 26.54
C LEU A 206 8.58 -27.78 27.31
N TYR A 207 9.72 -27.69 26.63
CA TYR A 207 10.91 -27.00 27.12
C TYR A 207 11.15 -25.75 26.29
N ASP A 208 11.58 -24.67 26.93
CA ASP A 208 11.97 -23.44 26.24
C ASP A 208 13.31 -23.67 25.51
N GLY A 209 13.34 -23.43 24.20
CA GLY A 209 14.56 -23.56 23.38
C GLY A 209 15.70 -22.64 23.83
N ARG A 210 15.41 -21.52 24.48
CA ARG A 210 16.41 -20.53 24.90
C ARG A 210 17.07 -20.86 26.23
N THR A 211 16.30 -21.35 27.19
CA THR A 211 16.79 -21.61 28.55
C THR A 211 17.00 -23.10 28.82
N GLY A 212 16.31 -23.97 28.09
CA GLY A 212 16.25 -25.41 28.35
C GLY A 212 15.34 -25.80 29.52
N GLU A 213 14.68 -24.83 30.16
CA GLU A 213 13.78 -25.07 31.28
C GLU A 213 12.39 -25.53 30.80
N ALA A 214 11.74 -26.38 31.58
CA ALA A 214 10.37 -26.81 31.31
C ALA A 214 9.39 -25.66 31.58
N TYR A 215 8.37 -25.52 30.72
CA TYR A 215 7.25 -24.62 31.00
C TYR A 215 6.47 -25.09 32.23
N ALA A 216 5.93 -24.13 32.99
CA ALA A 216 5.24 -24.40 34.25
C ALA A 216 3.98 -25.27 34.11
N GLU A 217 3.27 -25.16 32.99
CA GLU A 217 2.06 -25.95 32.71
C GLU A 217 2.21 -26.79 31.43
N PRO A 218 1.61 -27.99 31.38
CA PRO A 218 1.53 -28.78 30.16
C PRO A 218 0.78 -28.05 29.05
N VAL A 219 1.33 -28.07 27.85
CA VAL A 219 0.81 -27.37 26.68
C VAL A 219 0.17 -28.36 25.71
N ALA A 220 -0.95 -27.98 25.10
CA ALA A 220 -1.56 -28.78 24.03
C ALA A 220 -0.68 -28.70 22.77
N VAL A 221 -0.18 -29.85 22.32
CA VAL A 221 0.65 -29.97 21.12
C VAL A 221 -0.01 -30.97 20.20
N GLY A 222 -0.01 -30.68 18.90
CA GLY A 222 -0.53 -31.62 17.91
C GLY A 222 -0.27 -31.18 16.49
N ILE A 223 -0.84 -31.94 15.55
CA ILE A 223 -0.58 -31.75 14.12
C ILE A 223 -1.87 -31.31 13.45
N GLY A 224 -1.91 -30.01 13.09
CA GLY A 224 -3.01 -29.41 12.35
C GLY A 224 -2.63 -29.16 10.89
N TYR A 225 -3.63 -29.13 10.01
CA TYR A 225 -3.43 -28.75 8.61
C TYR A 225 -3.54 -27.24 8.43
N VAL A 226 -2.45 -26.60 8.01
CA VAL A 226 -2.35 -25.15 7.80
C VAL A 226 -2.03 -24.84 6.33
N MET A 227 -2.76 -23.88 5.76
CA MET A 227 -2.62 -23.42 4.38
C MET A 227 -2.08 -21.99 4.34
N LYS A 228 -1.24 -21.69 3.33
CA LYS A 228 -0.88 -20.33 2.97
C LYS A 228 -1.97 -19.72 2.10
N LEU A 229 -2.47 -18.54 2.46
CA LEU A 229 -3.47 -17.84 1.66
C LEU A 229 -2.78 -16.98 0.58
N ILE A 230 -3.54 -16.66 -0.47
CA ILE A 230 -3.13 -15.70 -1.52
C ILE A 230 -2.89 -14.28 -0.99
N HIS A 231 -3.27 -14.00 0.26
CA HIS A 231 -3.05 -12.72 0.91
C HIS A 231 -1.60 -12.59 1.38
N MET A 232 -0.71 -12.27 0.45
CA MET A 232 0.72 -12.02 0.72
C MET A 232 0.97 -10.55 1.06
N VAL A 233 1.96 -10.29 1.89
CA VAL A 233 2.32 -8.92 2.29
C VAL A 233 2.95 -8.13 1.15
N GLU A 234 3.78 -8.79 0.33
CA GLU A 234 4.49 -8.17 -0.81
C GLU A 234 3.49 -7.51 -1.79
N ASP A 235 2.31 -8.12 -1.95
CA ASP A 235 1.27 -7.59 -2.84
C ASP A 235 0.52 -6.39 -2.23
N LYS A 236 0.51 -6.25 -0.90
CA LYS A 236 -0.28 -5.25 -0.17
C LYS A 236 0.50 -4.00 0.21
N THR A 237 1.81 -4.10 0.39
CA THR A 237 2.62 -2.92 0.66
C THR A 237 2.63 -2.00 -0.55
N HIS A 238 2.29 -0.74 -0.33
CA HIS A 238 2.28 0.32 -1.32
C HIS A 238 2.66 1.63 -0.64
N ALA A 239 3.55 2.38 -1.29
CA ALA A 239 3.96 3.69 -0.85
C ALA A 239 4.04 4.62 -2.06
N ARG A 240 3.67 5.87 -1.85
CA ARG A 240 3.68 6.92 -2.87
C ARG A 240 4.32 8.16 -2.27
N SER A 241 5.26 8.75 -3.00
CA SER A 241 5.73 10.10 -2.76
C SER A 241 4.97 11.05 -3.69
N THR A 242 5.36 11.09 -4.96
CA THR A 242 4.63 11.75 -6.05
C THR A 242 4.15 10.71 -7.05
N GLY A 243 3.23 11.08 -7.94
CA GLY A 243 2.65 10.14 -8.89
C GLY A 243 1.69 10.81 -9.86
N PRO A 244 0.96 10.04 -10.67
CA PRO A 244 -0.01 10.59 -11.60
C PRO A 244 -1.24 11.17 -10.89
N TYR A 245 -1.90 12.07 -11.60
CA TYR A 245 -3.07 12.82 -11.13
C TYR A 245 -4.21 12.67 -12.12
N SER A 246 -5.44 12.82 -11.61
CA SER A 246 -6.66 12.90 -12.42
C SER A 246 -6.62 14.14 -13.31
N LEU A 247 -7.12 14.01 -14.54
CA LEU A 247 -7.17 15.12 -15.50
C LEU A 247 -8.12 16.23 -15.04
N VAL A 248 -9.25 15.86 -14.44
CA VAL A 248 -10.31 16.81 -14.06
C VAL A 248 -10.05 17.38 -12.67
N THR A 249 -10.00 16.52 -11.66
CA THR A 249 -9.93 16.95 -10.26
C THR A 249 -8.51 17.30 -9.80
N GLN A 250 -7.48 17.00 -10.60
CA GLN A 250 -6.07 17.15 -10.23
C GLN A 250 -5.65 16.42 -8.95
N GLN A 251 -6.47 15.50 -8.44
CA GLN A 251 -6.18 14.67 -7.28
C GLN A 251 -5.31 13.47 -7.66
N PRO A 252 -4.48 12.97 -6.72
CA PRO A 252 -3.80 11.69 -6.85
C PRO A 252 -4.73 10.57 -7.34
N LEU A 253 -4.33 9.84 -8.38
CA LEU A 253 -5.07 8.65 -8.83
C LEU A 253 -5.16 7.60 -7.71
N GLY A 254 -6.13 6.69 -7.78
CA GLY A 254 -6.28 5.59 -6.83
C GLY A 254 -5.62 4.29 -7.31
N GLY A 255 -5.29 3.41 -6.37
CA GLY A 255 -4.86 2.04 -6.67
C GLY A 255 -3.36 1.86 -6.89
N LYS A 256 -2.84 0.71 -6.43
CA LYS A 256 -1.41 0.38 -6.46
C LYS A 256 -0.81 0.38 -7.87
N ALA A 257 -1.55 -0.16 -8.85
CA ALA A 257 -1.09 -0.26 -10.24
C ALA A 257 -0.80 1.11 -10.89
N GLN A 258 -1.45 2.18 -10.41
CA GLN A 258 -1.29 3.54 -10.91
C GLN A 258 -0.41 4.41 -9.99
N MET A 259 0.34 3.80 -9.06
CA MET A 259 1.03 4.52 -7.98
C MET A 259 0.08 5.47 -7.23
N GLY A 260 -1.11 4.97 -6.92
CA GLY A 260 -2.18 5.79 -6.40
C GLY A 260 -1.94 6.31 -4.98
N GLY A 261 -2.59 7.42 -4.63
CA GLY A 261 -2.63 7.96 -3.28
C GLY A 261 -3.57 7.16 -2.39
N GLN A 262 -3.37 7.25 -1.07
CA GLN A 262 -4.34 6.76 -0.11
C GLN A 262 -5.48 7.77 0.03
N ARG A 263 -6.72 7.28 0.10
CA ARG A 263 -7.88 8.15 0.33
C ARG A 263 -7.88 8.61 1.80
N LEU A 264 -7.89 9.92 1.99
CA LEU A 264 -8.32 10.54 3.24
C LEU A 264 -9.83 10.78 3.13
N GLY A 265 -10.63 10.02 3.87
CA GLY A 265 -12.07 10.16 3.89
C GLY A 265 -12.54 11.22 4.89
N GLU A 266 -13.85 11.45 4.88
CA GLU A 266 -14.52 12.37 5.80
C GLU A 266 -14.29 11.98 7.27
N MET A 267 -14.32 10.67 7.58
CA MET A 267 -14.05 10.18 8.94
C MET A 267 -12.63 10.47 9.41
N GLU A 268 -11.63 10.39 8.52
CA GLU A 268 -10.26 10.75 8.87
C GLU A 268 -10.07 12.27 8.98
N VAL A 269 -10.82 13.06 8.20
CA VAL A 269 -10.86 14.52 8.35
C VAL A 269 -11.39 14.90 9.74
N TRP A 270 -12.52 14.32 10.17
CA TRP A 270 -13.07 14.55 11.50
C TRP A 270 -12.10 14.17 12.61
N ALA A 271 -11.31 13.10 12.42
CA ALA A 271 -10.27 12.73 13.37
C ALA A 271 -9.21 13.84 13.50
N LEU A 272 -8.76 14.42 12.39
CA LEU A 272 -7.80 15.54 12.41
C LEU A 272 -8.40 16.82 13.03
N GLU A 273 -9.67 17.10 12.76
CA GLU A 273 -10.39 18.23 13.36
C GLU A 273 -10.54 18.07 14.87
N ALA A 274 -10.90 16.88 15.35
CA ALA A 274 -11.00 16.57 16.78
C ALA A 274 -9.66 16.75 17.51
N HIS A 275 -8.55 16.44 16.83
CA HIS A 275 -7.20 16.70 17.33
C HIS A 275 -6.74 18.15 17.17
N ARG A 276 -7.55 19.05 16.59
CA ARG A 276 -7.21 20.44 16.27
C ARG A 276 -5.95 20.56 15.42
N ALA A 277 -5.71 19.57 14.55
CA ALA A 277 -4.54 19.49 13.70
C ALA A 277 -4.71 20.33 12.42
N ALA A 278 -4.93 21.64 12.56
CA ALA A 278 -5.33 22.55 11.49
C ALA A 278 -4.36 22.54 10.29
N HIS A 279 -3.05 22.68 10.56
CA HIS A 279 -2.04 22.69 9.50
C HIS A 279 -1.92 21.33 8.79
N ILE A 280 -1.98 20.22 9.54
CA ILE A 280 -1.91 18.87 8.95
C ILE A 280 -3.12 18.63 8.05
N LEU A 281 -4.32 19.02 8.51
CA LEU A 281 -5.53 18.92 7.70
C LEU A 281 -5.44 19.79 6.44
N GLN A 282 -4.99 21.03 6.59
CA GLN A 282 -4.78 21.94 5.46
C GLN A 282 -3.81 21.33 4.44
N GLU A 283 -2.68 20.78 4.87
CA GLU A 283 -1.73 20.12 3.98
C GLU A 283 -2.35 18.96 3.20
N MET A 284 -3.15 18.12 3.89
CA MET A 284 -3.81 16.98 3.26
C MET A 284 -4.86 17.39 2.23
N LEU A 285 -5.58 18.50 2.48
CA LEU A 285 -6.59 19.03 1.57
C LEU A 285 -6.00 19.84 0.41
N THR A 286 -4.75 20.28 0.50
CA THR A 286 -4.12 21.20 -0.48
C THR A 286 -2.88 20.57 -1.12
N ILE A 287 -1.69 20.84 -0.57
CA ILE A 287 -0.38 20.54 -1.17
C ILE A 287 -0.10 19.04 -1.37
N LYS A 288 -0.76 18.16 -0.61
CA LYS A 288 -0.64 16.70 -0.76
C LYS A 288 -1.66 16.12 -1.74
N SER A 289 -2.60 16.92 -2.24
CA SER A 289 -3.67 16.51 -3.13
C SER A 289 -3.68 17.35 -4.43
N ASP A 290 -4.53 18.36 -4.51
CA ASP A 290 -4.94 19.03 -5.75
C ASP A 290 -4.55 20.51 -5.84
N ASP A 291 -3.77 21.03 -4.88
CA ASP A 291 -3.11 22.33 -5.07
C ASP A 291 -1.93 22.16 -6.05
N VAL A 292 -2.19 22.43 -7.33
CA VAL A 292 -1.23 22.23 -8.43
C VAL A 292 0.04 23.07 -8.26
N VAL A 293 -0.10 24.32 -7.82
CA VAL A 293 1.04 25.23 -7.65
C VAL A 293 1.75 24.95 -6.33
N GLY A 294 0.97 24.75 -5.26
CA GLY A 294 1.48 24.47 -3.92
C GLY A 294 2.24 23.16 -3.85
N ARG A 295 1.77 22.08 -4.49
CA ARG A 295 2.48 20.79 -4.49
C ARG A 295 3.85 20.86 -5.18
N ALA A 296 3.96 21.60 -6.27
CA ALA A 296 5.22 21.75 -7.01
C ALA A 296 6.24 22.54 -6.17
N LYS A 297 5.80 23.64 -5.56
CA LYS A 297 6.63 24.43 -4.64
C LYS A 297 6.99 23.67 -3.36
N ALA A 298 6.07 22.87 -2.82
CA ALA A 298 6.33 22.04 -1.66
C ALA A 298 7.41 20.99 -1.96
N PHE A 299 7.35 20.33 -3.12
CA PHE A 299 8.39 19.40 -3.55
C PHE A 299 9.75 20.11 -3.70
N GLU A 300 9.77 21.28 -4.35
CA GLU A 300 10.98 22.10 -4.50
C GLU A 300 11.56 22.52 -3.13
N ALA A 301 10.71 22.97 -2.21
CA ALA A 301 11.11 23.38 -0.86
C ALA A 301 11.72 22.20 -0.07
N ILE A 302 11.11 21.00 -0.15
CA ILE A 302 11.63 19.79 0.49
C ILE A 302 13.02 19.44 -0.07
N VAL A 303 13.22 19.52 -1.39
CA VAL A 303 14.52 19.24 -2.02
C VAL A 303 15.58 20.28 -1.63
N LYS A 304 15.18 21.55 -1.50
CA LYS A 304 16.07 22.64 -1.10
C LYS A 304 16.29 22.75 0.42
N GLY A 305 15.50 22.05 1.22
CA GLY A 305 15.52 22.16 2.68
C GLY A 305 15.02 23.51 3.20
N THR A 306 14.16 24.20 2.44
CA THR A 306 13.51 25.45 2.86
C THR A 306 12.11 25.18 3.39
N ASP A 307 11.55 26.14 4.12
CA ASP A 307 10.17 26.02 4.62
C ASP A 307 9.16 25.92 3.47
N ILE A 308 8.13 25.09 3.69
CA ILE A 308 7.05 24.88 2.73
C ILE A 308 6.19 26.14 2.68
N PRO A 309 5.96 26.74 1.49
CA PRO A 309 5.17 27.96 1.37
C PRO A 309 3.70 27.70 1.69
N ALA A 310 2.96 28.78 1.98
CA ALA A 310 1.53 28.73 2.23
C ALA A 310 0.76 28.12 1.04
N SER A 311 -0.24 27.30 1.37
CA SER A 311 -1.14 26.66 0.41
C SER A 311 -1.98 27.68 -0.35
N THR A 312 -2.31 27.35 -1.60
CA THR A 312 -3.27 28.10 -2.42
C THR A 312 -4.62 27.38 -2.47
N VAL A 313 -5.55 27.89 -3.26
CA VAL A 313 -6.90 27.33 -3.39
C VAL A 313 -6.86 25.98 -4.12
N PRO A 314 -7.44 24.91 -3.54
CA PRO A 314 -7.59 23.60 -4.16
C PRO A 314 -8.20 23.67 -5.57
N GLU A 315 -7.70 22.85 -6.49
CA GLU A 315 -8.27 22.82 -7.85
C GLU A 315 -9.70 22.24 -7.85
N SER A 316 -10.00 21.31 -6.94
CA SER A 316 -11.37 20.78 -6.76
C SER A 316 -12.39 21.88 -6.44
N PHE A 317 -12.02 22.90 -5.66
CA PHE A 317 -12.89 24.05 -5.40
C PHE A 317 -13.14 24.88 -6.66
N LYS A 318 -12.10 25.09 -7.50
CA LYS A 318 -12.27 25.80 -8.77
C LYS A 318 -13.17 25.03 -9.73
N VAL A 319 -13.00 23.70 -9.80
CA VAL A 319 -13.87 22.81 -10.58
C VAL A 319 -15.32 22.95 -10.12
N LEU A 320 -15.58 22.91 -8.81
CA LEU A 320 -16.92 23.12 -8.24
C LEU A 320 -17.52 24.46 -8.66
N VAL A 321 -16.76 25.56 -8.57
CA VAL A 321 -17.24 26.89 -9.00
C VAL A 321 -17.61 26.88 -10.49
N LYS A 322 -16.81 26.23 -11.34
CA LYS A 322 -17.10 26.11 -12.78
C LYS A 322 -18.31 25.25 -13.08
N GLU A 323 -18.51 24.17 -12.33
CA GLU A 323 -19.71 23.32 -12.44
C GLU A 323 -20.99 24.09 -12.02
N LEU A 324 -20.93 24.89 -10.97
CA LEU A 324 -22.05 25.74 -10.55
C LEU A 324 -22.35 26.85 -11.58
N GLN A 325 -21.31 27.48 -12.13
CA GLN A 325 -21.45 28.48 -13.20
C GLN A 325 -22.10 27.87 -14.46
N ALA A 326 -21.79 26.62 -14.80
CA ALA A 326 -22.41 25.91 -15.91
C ALA A 326 -23.92 25.67 -15.71
N LEU A 327 -24.39 25.65 -14.46
CA LEU A 327 -25.81 25.58 -14.10
C LEU A 327 -26.50 26.95 -14.05
N GLY A 328 -25.77 28.04 -14.34
CA GLY A 328 -26.29 29.41 -14.27
C GLY A 328 -26.22 30.03 -12.87
N LEU A 329 -25.48 29.43 -11.94
CA LEU A 329 -25.25 29.99 -10.59
C LEU A 329 -23.92 30.75 -10.57
N SER A 330 -23.95 32.06 -10.35
CA SER A 330 -22.72 32.85 -10.15
C SER A 330 -22.25 32.70 -8.71
N VAL A 331 -21.03 32.15 -8.53
CA VAL A 331 -20.35 32.07 -7.24
C VAL A 331 -19.12 32.95 -7.31
N GLU A 332 -19.13 34.03 -6.54
CA GLU A 332 -18.01 34.96 -6.41
C GLU A 332 -17.53 34.95 -4.97
N PRO A 333 -16.25 34.64 -4.70
CA PRO A 333 -15.70 34.75 -3.36
C PRO A 333 -15.65 36.23 -2.98
N THR A 334 -16.48 36.63 -2.03
CA THR A 334 -16.40 37.95 -1.39
C THR A 334 -15.28 37.96 -0.36
N MET A 335 -14.76 39.15 -0.05
CA MET A 335 -13.75 39.27 1.01
C MET A 335 -14.33 38.85 2.36
N ALA A 336 -13.43 38.50 3.30
CA ALA A 336 -13.81 38.01 4.62
C ALA A 336 -14.78 38.97 5.31
N VAL A 337 -16.06 38.61 5.35
CA VAL A 337 -17.03 39.24 6.23
C VAL A 337 -16.70 38.75 7.62
N ALA A 338 -16.10 39.61 8.45
CA ALA A 338 -15.93 39.32 9.85
C ALA A 338 -17.32 39.08 10.43
N ALA A 339 -17.66 37.83 10.75
CA ALA A 339 -18.87 37.54 11.50
C ALA A 339 -18.81 38.39 12.78
N PRO A 340 -19.85 39.17 13.11
CA PRO A 340 -19.89 39.85 14.39
C PRO A 340 -19.72 38.77 15.45
N VAL A 341 -18.71 38.94 16.30
CA VAL A 341 -18.49 38.07 17.44
C VAL A 341 -19.81 38.05 18.21
N ALA A 342 -20.53 36.92 18.14
CA ALA A 342 -21.70 36.73 18.99
C ALA A 342 -21.21 36.96 20.42
N ALA A 343 -21.81 37.95 21.10
CA ALA A 343 -21.50 38.25 22.48
C ALA A 343 -21.50 36.93 23.25
N ALA A 344 -20.35 36.59 23.83
CA ALA A 344 -20.18 35.36 24.58
C ALA A 344 -21.28 35.30 25.65
N ASP A 345 -22.14 34.28 25.56
CA ASP A 345 -23.00 33.92 26.68
C ASP A 345 -22.10 33.63 27.88
N ASP A 346 -22.32 34.38 28.96
CA ASP A 346 -21.66 34.28 30.25
C ASP A 346 -21.78 32.84 30.81
N THR A 347 -20.85 31.96 30.43
CA THR A 347 -20.54 30.75 31.18
C THR A 347 -19.04 30.70 31.41
N ASN A 348 -18.67 31.17 32.60
CA ASN A 348 -17.33 31.28 33.13
C ASN A 348 -16.67 29.89 33.22
N VAL A 349 -15.83 29.55 32.24
CA VAL A 349 -14.85 28.46 32.33
C VAL A 349 -13.45 29.06 32.14
N PRO A 350 -12.57 29.05 33.15
CA PRO A 350 -11.26 29.67 33.03
C PRO A 350 -10.35 28.85 32.09
N ILE A 351 -9.90 29.46 31.00
CA ILE A 351 -8.83 28.94 30.14
C ILE A 351 -7.47 29.42 30.71
N PRO A 352 -6.44 28.55 30.83
CA PRO A 352 -5.13 28.95 31.35
C PRO A 352 -4.39 29.96 30.43
N PRO A 353 -3.56 30.86 30.97
CA PRO A 353 -3.02 32.00 30.24
C PRO A 353 -1.73 31.60 29.50
N THR A 354 -1.84 30.82 28.43
CA THR A 354 -0.70 30.56 27.51
C THR A 354 -1.17 30.37 26.06
N ALA A 355 -1.99 31.31 25.57
CA ALA A 355 -2.23 31.45 24.15
C ALA A 355 -1.97 32.91 23.75
N THR A 356 -1.01 33.09 22.84
CA THR A 356 -0.84 34.31 22.06
C THR A 356 -2.22 34.80 21.60
N PRO A 357 -2.56 36.09 21.74
CA PRO A 357 -3.87 36.58 21.35
C PRO A 357 -4.14 36.26 19.88
N PRO A 358 -5.41 36.02 19.50
CA PRO A 358 -5.76 35.78 18.11
C PRO A 358 -5.29 36.98 17.27
N ILE A 359 -4.53 36.68 16.22
CA ILE A 359 -4.03 37.64 15.23
C ILE A 359 -5.23 38.44 14.71
N ALA A 360 -5.12 39.77 14.72
CA ALA A 360 -6.22 40.63 14.33
C ALA A 360 -6.61 40.35 12.87
N PRO A 361 -7.91 40.40 12.49
CA PRO A 361 -8.36 40.19 11.11
C PRO A 361 -7.63 41.06 10.08
N GLN A 362 -7.16 42.23 10.52
CA GLN A 362 -6.35 43.16 9.73
C GLN A 362 -4.97 42.61 9.35
N GLU A 363 -4.33 41.83 10.22
CA GLU A 363 -3.03 41.19 9.96
C GLU A 363 -3.18 39.98 9.02
N LEU A 364 -4.30 39.26 9.12
CA LEU A 364 -4.66 38.19 8.17
C LEU A 364 -4.97 38.73 6.76
N ALA A 365 -5.65 39.88 6.67
CA ALA A 365 -5.93 40.57 5.41
C ALA A 365 -4.65 41.12 4.74
N ALA A 366 -3.70 41.62 5.55
CA ALA A 366 -2.40 42.07 5.07
C ALA A 366 -1.53 40.92 4.54
N ALA A 367 -1.58 39.74 5.17
CA ALA A 367 -0.86 38.54 4.72
C ALA A 367 -1.42 37.94 3.42
N SER A 368 -2.71 38.19 3.13
CA SER A 368 -3.38 37.72 1.91
C SER A 368 -3.46 38.77 0.79
N GLY A 369 -2.96 40.00 1.03
CA GLY A 369 -2.92 41.08 0.02
C GLY A 369 -4.28 41.70 -0.31
N GLN A 370 -5.26 41.63 0.60
CA GLN A 370 -6.59 42.18 0.42
C GLN A 370 -6.81 43.45 1.26
N GLU A 371 -7.48 44.47 0.69
CA GLU A 371 -7.88 45.67 1.44
C GLU A 371 -9.12 45.41 2.29
N VAL A 372 -9.25 46.05 3.46
CA VAL A 372 -10.38 45.87 4.38
C VAL A 372 -11.41 46.97 4.14
N VAL A 373 -12.66 46.62 3.82
CA VAL A 373 -13.77 47.58 3.72
C VAL A 373 -14.67 47.45 4.95
N ALA A 374 -14.88 48.56 5.67
CA ALA A 374 -15.79 48.63 6.82
C ALA A 374 -17.21 49.00 6.36
N GLU A 375 -18.23 48.28 6.84
CA GLU A 375 -19.63 48.66 6.62
C GLU A 375 -20.03 49.86 7.49
N GLY A 376 -20.58 50.90 6.87
CA GLY A 376 -21.29 51.95 7.58
C GLY A 376 -21.45 53.29 6.86
N SER A 377 -22.32 53.35 5.85
CA SER A 377 -23.22 54.51 5.68
C SER A 377 -24.33 54.17 4.69
N SER A 378 -25.50 53.82 5.23
CA SER A 378 -26.76 54.03 4.52
C SER A 378 -26.89 55.52 4.21
N GLU A 379 -26.67 55.93 2.97
CA GLU A 379 -27.18 57.20 2.48
C GLU A 379 -28.24 56.92 1.43
N ALA A 380 -29.46 57.28 1.80
CA ALA A 380 -30.60 57.37 0.92
C ALA A 380 -30.35 58.41 -0.17
N LYS A 381 -30.51 58.02 -1.43
CA LYS A 381 -31.29 58.75 -2.44
C LYS A 381 -31.56 57.90 -3.66
#